data_AF-C7DIB6-F1
#
_entry.id   AF-C7DIB6-F1
#
_cell.length_a   1.000
_cell.length_b   1.000
_cell.length_c   1.000
_cell.angle_alpha   90.00
_cell.angle_beta   90.00
_cell.angle_gamma   90.00
#
_symmetry.space_group_name_H-M   'P 1'
#
loop_
_entity.id
_entity.type
_entity.pdbx_description
1 polymer ?
#
loop_
_entity_poly.entity_id
_entity_poly.type
_entity_poly.pdbx_seq_one_letter_code
_entity_poly.pdbx_strand_id
1 'polypeptide(L)'
;MSNKYFRTRQQPLLLWGTGIWIFAISVAIEVLFAFSVYSQAMAKLYLLLVALIVEFLAFGSVSMLKSRKISLAYYSYGAATTILLAYALITSRIGNILVNYIVYGVLPLPVVIASSIITFPAAIIIIALALKTYFKQKKPKMISIVLGVIVVSIAGTLYIVQVPAFLYYSEFIGILLLWYGFI
;
A
#
# COMPACT_ATOMS: atom_id res chain seq x y z
N MET A 1 20.03 -16.70 24.08
CA MET A 1 19.42 -15.55 23.39
C MET A 1 17.90 -15.66 23.50
N SER A 2 17.25 -14.71 24.17
CA SER A 2 15.87 -14.82 24.66
C SER A 2 14.81 -14.69 23.54
N ASN A 3 13.79 -15.55 23.57
CA ASN A 3 12.59 -15.56 22.70
C ASN A 3 11.94 -14.17 22.46
N LYS A 4 12.16 -13.20 23.36
CA LYS A 4 11.69 -11.81 23.19
C LYS A 4 12.36 -11.06 22.02
N TYR A 5 13.62 -11.35 21.70
CA TYR A 5 14.37 -10.64 20.65
C TYR A 5 13.97 -11.07 19.24
N PHE A 6 13.65 -12.36 19.05
CA PHE A 6 13.10 -12.88 17.80
C PHE A 6 11.68 -12.36 17.54
N ARG A 7 10.81 -12.38 18.56
CA ARG A 7 9.39 -11.99 18.42
C ARG A 7 9.21 -10.51 18.07
N THR A 8 10.10 -9.63 18.52
CA THR A 8 10.04 -8.17 18.27
C THR A 8 10.48 -7.75 16.88
N ARG A 9 11.28 -8.56 16.16
CA ARG A 9 11.58 -8.32 14.74
C ARG A 9 10.67 -9.08 13.77
N GLN A 10 10.10 -10.20 14.20
CA GLN A 10 9.22 -11.01 13.35
C GLN A 10 7.92 -10.30 12.98
N GLN A 11 7.29 -9.56 13.91
CA GLN A 11 6.00 -8.92 13.64
C GLN A 11 6.06 -7.86 12.51
N PRO A 12 7.02 -6.91 12.49
CA PRO A 12 7.18 -6.00 11.35
C PRO A 12 7.41 -6.74 10.02
N LEU A 13 8.29 -7.75 10.02
CA LEU A 13 8.62 -8.53 8.82
C LEU A 13 7.41 -9.30 8.29
N LEU A 14 6.59 -9.87 9.17
CA LEU A 14 5.35 -10.55 8.78
C LEU A 14 4.36 -9.57 8.14
N LEU A 15 4.16 -8.39 8.74
CA LEU A 15 3.25 -7.37 8.20
C LEU A 15 3.71 -6.84 6.85
N TRP A 16 5.00 -6.53 6.70
CA TRP A 16 5.59 -6.14 5.42
C TRP A 16 5.50 -7.24 4.38
N GLY A 17 5.82 -8.49 4.77
CA GLY A 17 5.70 -9.66 3.91
C GLY A 17 4.27 -9.88 3.43
N THR A 18 3.27 -9.72 4.31
CA THR A 18 1.85 -9.76 3.92
C THR A 18 1.52 -8.68 2.89
N GLY A 19 2.02 -7.45 3.06
CA GLY A 19 1.86 -6.38 2.06
C GLY A 19 2.42 -6.76 0.68
N ILE A 20 3.58 -7.43 0.64
CA ILE A 20 4.17 -7.92 -0.62
C ILE A 20 3.36 -9.05 -1.24
N TRP A 21 2.83 -9.98 -0.44
CA TRP A 21 1.94 -11.02 -0.94
C TRP A 21 0.65 -10.45 -1.52
N ILE A 22 0.06 -9.46 -0.85
CA ILE A 22 -1.11 -8.73 -1.36
C ILE A 22 -0.75 -8.06 -2.69
N PHE A 23 0.41 -7.43 -2.80
CA PHE A 23 0.88 -6.84 -4.07
C PHE A 23 0.97 -7.88 -5.19
N ALA A 24 1.60 -9.04 -4.93
CA ALA A 24 1.69 -10.11 -5.93
C ALA A 24 0.31 -10.58 -6.41
N ILE A 25 -0.66 -10.68 -5.51
CA ILE A 25 -2.06 -11.01 -5.85
C ILE A 25 -2.69 -9.89 -6.68
N SER A 26 -2.51 -8.62 -6.32
CA SER A 26 -3.00 -7.47 -7.07
C SER A 26 -2.46 -7.46 -8.51
N VAL A 27 -1.16 -7.68 -8.68
CA VAL A 27 -0.52 -7.78 -10.00
C VAL A 27 -1.09 -8.96 -10.78
N ALA A 28 -1.34 -10.11 -10.15
CA ALA A 28 -1.96 -11.24 -10.83
C ALA A 28 -3.38 -10.91 -11.34
N ILE A 29 -4.17 -10.18 -10.55
CA ILE A 29 -5.49 -9.70 -10.99
C ILE A 29 -5.34 -8.70 -12.15
N GLU A 30 -4.35 -7.82 -12.10
CA GLU A 30 -4.09 -6.87 -13.17
C GLU A 30 -3.64 -7.53 -14.48
N VAL A 31 -2.86 -8.61 -14.40
CA VAL A 31 -2.55 -9.47 -15.55
C VAL A 31 -3.82 -10.06 -16.15
N LEU A 32 -4.79 -10.49 -15.33
CA LEU A 32 -6.08 -10.96 -15.84
C LEU A 32 -6.85 -9.85 -16.57
N PHE A 33 -6.80 -8.61 -16.08
CA PHE A 33 -7.37 -7.46 -16.78
C PHE A 33 -6.71 -7.22 -18.15
N ALA A 34 -5.40 -7.44 -18.26
CA ALA A 34 -4.67 -7.38 -19.54
C ALA A 34 -5.18 -8.40 -20.57
N PHE A 35 -5.68 -9.55 -20.13
CA PHE A 35 -6.32 -10.57 -20.98
C PHE A 35 -7.83 -10.35 -21.18
N SER A 36 -8.34 -9.14 -20.93
CA SER A 36 -9.79 -8.81 -21.00
C SER A 36 -10.68 -9.56 -20.01
N VAL A 37 -10.10 -10.23 -19.00
CA VAL A 37 -10.87 -10.92 -17.95
C VAL A 37 -11.27 -9.89 -16.90
N TYR A 38 -12.41 -9.25 -17.10
CA TYR A 38 -12.91 -8.18 -16.24
C TYR A 38 -14.27 -8.52 -15.62
N SER A 39 -14.40 -8.25 -14.33
CA SER A 39 -15.69 -8.20 -13.64
C SER A 39 -15.69 -7.09 -12.59
N GLN A 40 -16.88 -6.55 -12.28
CA GLN A 40 -16.99 -5.56 -11.20
C GLN A 40 -16.49 -6.10 -9.85
N ALA A 41 -16.68 -7.40 -9.60
CA ALA A 41 -16.19 -8.03 -8.38
C ALA A 41 -14.65 -8.04 -8.33
N MET A 42 -13.99 -8.41 -9.43
CA MET A 42 -12.53 -8.37 -9.52
C MET A 42 -11.98 -6.94 -9.41
N ALA A 43 -12.64 -5.96 -10.03
CA ALA A 43 -12.27 -4.55 -9.91
C ALA A 43 -12.35 -4.05 -8.46
N LYS A 44 -13.44 -4.37 -7.75
CA LYS A 44 -13.62 -4.03 -6.33
C LYS A 44 -12.56 -4.70 -5.46
N LEU A 45 -12.28 -5.98 -5.72
CA LEU A 45 -11.24 -6.72 -5.01
C LEU A 45 -9.86 -6.10 -5.23
N TYR A 46 -9.51 -5.78 -6.48
CA TYR A 46 -8.26 -5.12 -6.83
C TYR A 46 -8.07 -3.80 -6.05
N LEU A 47 -9.09 -2.92 -6.06
CA LEU A 47 -9.02 -1.64 -5.35
C LEU A 47 -8.88 -1.80 -3.84
N LEU A 48 -9.53 -2.81 -3.25
CA LEU A 48 -9.36 -3.14 -1.85
C LEU A 48 -7.92 -3.59 -1.56
N LEU A 49 -7.40 -4.53 -2.37
CA LEU A 49 -6.05 -5.06 -2.18
C LEU A 49 -4.99 -3.95 -2.30
N VAL A 50 -5.10 -3.06 -3.28
CA VAL A 50 -4.17 -1.94 -3.46
C VAL A 50 -4.10 -1.05 -2.21
N ALA A 51 -5.25 -0.71 -1.61
CA ALA A 51 -5.29 0.05 -0.36
C ALA A 51 -4.65 -0.74 0.81
N LEU A 52 -4.95 -2.03 0.90
CA LEU A 52 -4.39 -2.91 1.94
C LEU A 52 -2.87 -3.04 1.85
N ILE A 53 -2.26 -3.01 0.66
CA ILE A 53 -0.78 -3.03 0.53
C ILE A 53 -0.17 -1.94 1.40
N VAL A 54 -0.58 -0.68 1.16
CA VAL A 54 0.00 0.49 1.84
C VAL A 54 -0.28 0.43 3.34
N GLU A 55 -1.48 -0.01 3.72
CA GLU A 55 -1.88 -0.18 5.12
C GLU A 55 -1.03 -1.22 5.85
N PHE A 56 -0.84 -2.40 5.28
CA PHE A 56 0.01 -3.45 5.87
C PHE A 56 1.47 -3.02 5.96
N LEU A 57 1.96 -2.26 4.97
CA LEU A 57 3.30 -1.67 5.03
C LEU A 57 3.42 -0.69 6.21
N ALA A 58 2.43 0.18 6.40
CA ALA A 58 2.38 1.11 7.52
C ALA A 58 2.21 0.39 8.87
N PHE A 59 1.41 -0.69 8.94
CA PHE A 59 1.30 -1.54 10.13
C PHE A 59 2.65 -2.12 10.53
N GLY A 60 3.42 -2.62 9.57
CA GLY A 60 4.77 -3.11 9.81
C GLY A 60 5.67 -2.00 10.36
N SER A 61 5.64 -0.79 9.76
CA SER A 61 6.41 0.35 10.25
C SER A 61 6.03 0.76 11.67
N VAL A 62 4.73 0.88 11.97
CA VAL A 62 4.22 1.24 13.30
C VAL A 62 4.53 0.17 14.34
N SER A 63 4.57 -1.10 13.95
CA SER A 63 4.94 -2.20 14.86
C SER A 63 6.39 -2.12 15.34
N MET A 64 7.27 -1.40 14.63
CA MET A 64 8.63 -1.12 15.09
C MET A 64 8.68 -0.10 16.24
N LEU A 65 7.59 0.63 16.50
CA LEU A 65 7.51 1.53 17.64
C LEU A 65 7.38 0.73 18.93
N LYS A 66 8.12 1.14 19.96
CA LYS A 66 8.05 0.52 21.30
C LYS A 66 6.70 0.77 22.01
N SER A 67 5.85 1.66 21.50
CA SER A 67 4.61 2.08 22.15
C SER A 67 3.41 1.25 21.69
N ARG A 68 3.00 0.29 22.53
CA ARG A 68 1.80 -0.54 22.28
C ARG A 68 0.53 0.28 22.08
N LYS A 69 0.39 1.42 22.76
CA LYS A 69 -0.76 2.32 22.62
C LYS A 69 -0.87 2.88 21.20
N ILE A 70 0.25 3.32 20.63
CA ILE A 70 0.29 3.87 19.27
C ILE A 70 -0.02 2.77 18.25
N SER A 71 0.58 1.59 18.41
CA SER A 71 0.32 0.47 17.51
C SER A 71 -1.15 0.04 17.56
N LEU A 72 -1.74 -0.10 18.76
CA LEU A 72 -3.15 -0.48 18.89
C LEU A 72 -4.10 0.58 18.33
N ALA A 73 -3.82 1.87 18.56
CA ALA A 73 -4.61 2.96 18.00
C ALA A 73 -4.59 2.93 16.47
N TYR A 74 -3.41 2.74 15.87
CA TYR A 74 -3.28 2.68 14.41
C TYR A 74 -3.90 1.41 13.81
N TYR A 75 -3.80 0.26 14.48
CA TYR A 75 -4.48 -0.97 14.03
C TYR A 75 -6.01 -0.84 14.11
N SER A 76 -6.52 -0.19 15.14
CA SER A 76 -7.97 0.04 15.29
C SER A 76 -8.46 1.03 14.22
N TYR A 77 -7.69 2.09 13.97
CA TYR A 77 -7.92 3.03 12.88
C TYR A 77 -7.97 2.31 11.54
N GLY A 78 -6.94 1.52 11.22
CA GLY A 78 -6.86 0.78 9.97
C GLY A 78 -8.02 -0.20 9.77
N ALA A 79 -8.37 -0.96 10.80
CA ALA A 79 -9.54 -1.84 10.76
C ALA A 79 -10.83 -1.06 10.44
N ALA A 80 -11.06 0.09 11.09
CA ALA A 80 -12.22 0.92 10.83
C ALA A 80 -12.24 1.49 9.40
N THR A 81 -11.10 1.97 8.90
CA THR A 81 -10.99 2.52 7.55
C THR A 81 -11.10 1.43 6.47
N THR A 82 -10.58 0.23 6.73
CA THR A 82 -10.75 -0.94 5.87
C THR A 82 -12.23 -1.31 5.75
N ILE A 83 -12.96 -1.36 6.86
CA ILE A 83 -14.41 -1.64 6.87
C ILE A 83 -15.15 -0.56 6.06
N LEU A 84 -14.77 0.71 6.24
CA LEU A 84 -15.36 1.82 5.51
C LEU A 84 -15.10 1.71 3.99
N LEU A 85 -13.89 1.35 3.58
CA LEU A 85 -13.57 1.10 2.17
C LEU A 85 -14.35 -0.09 1.62
N ALA A 86 -14.42 -1.21 2.35
CA ALA A 86 -15.20 -2.37 1.93
C ALA A 86 -16.68 -2.00 1.74
N TYR A 87 -17.26 -1.24 2.67
CA TYR A 87 -18.62 -0.71 2.55
C TYR A 87 -18.80 0.18 1.33
N ALA A 88 -17.87 1.13 1.10
CA ALA A 88 -17.90 2.00 -0.06
C ALA A 88 -17.83 1.22 -1.38
N LEU A 89 -16.99 0.18 -1.45
CA LEU A 89 -16.85 -0.69 -2.62
C LEU A 89 -18.10 -1.54 -2.85
N ILE A 90 -18.74 -2.06 -1.80
CA ILE A 90 -19.97 -2.86 -1.94
C ILE A 90 -21.12 -1.98 -2.46
N THR A 91 -21.30 -0.81 -1.87
CA THR A 91 -22.43 0.10 -2.16
C THR A 91 -22.25 0.92 -3.44
N SER A 92 -21.02 1.15 -3.89
CA SER A 92 -20.75 1.88 -5.12
C SER A 92 -20.82 0.99 -6.36
N ARG A 93 -21.42 1.52 -7.43
CA ARG A 93 -21.27 0.95 -8.78
C ARG A 93 -19.98 1.47 -9.38
N ILE A 94 -19.01 0.59 -9.53
CA ILE A 94 -17.76 0.89 -10.22
C ILE A 94 -18.01 0.69 -11.71
N GLY A 95 -17.82 1.77 -12.49
CA GLY A 95 -17.93 1.71 -13.95
C GLY A 95 -16.86 0.80 -14.56
N ASN A 96 -16.69 0.84 -15.89
CA ASN A 96 -15.51 0.22 -16.46
C ASN A 96 -14.27 1.05 -16.09
N ILE A 97 -13.43 0.49 -15.21
CA ILE A 97 -12.18 1.14 -14.81
C ILE A 97 -11.03 0.78 -15.74
N LEU A 98 -11.22 -0.06 -16.76
CA LEU A 98 -10.20 -0.38 -17.73
C LEU A 98 -10.29 0.56 -18.94
N VAL A 99 -9.20 1.28 -19.22
CA VAL A 99 -8.98 1.97 -20.49
C VAL A 99 -7.69 1.41 -21.08
N ASN A 100 -7.76 0.90 -22.31
CA ASN A 100 -6.64 0.21 -22.98
C ASN A 100 -6.05 -0.94 -22.13
N TYR A 101 -6.91 -1.72 -21.46
CA TYR A 101 -6.53 -2.83 -20.57
C TYR A 101 -5.80 -2.44 -19.29
N ILE A 102 -5.77 -1.16 -18.96
CA ILE A 102 -5.08 -0.61 -17.80
C ILE A 102 -6.11 0.00 -16.87
N VAL A 103 -5.94 -0.19 -15.55
CA VAL A 103 -6.85 0.36 -14.54
C VAL A 103 -6.72 1.88 -14.55
N TYR A 104 -7.56 2.56 -15.33
CA TYR A 104 -7.50 3.98 -15.64
C TYR A 104 -8.80 4.77 -15.36
N GLY A 105 -9.94 4.10 -15.20
CA GLY A 105 -11.24 4.77 -15.22
C GLY A 105 -11.60 5.53 -13.94
N VAL A 106 -12.57 6.44 -14.08
CA VAL A 106 -13.04 7.30 -12.98
C VAL A 106 -13.69 6.45 -11.89
N LEU A 107 -13.18 6.59 -10.67
CA LEU A 107 -13.72 5.92 -9.50
C LEU A 107 -14.84 6.76 -8.85
N PRO A 108 -15.88 6.11 -8.29
CA PRO A 108 -16.88 6.81 -7.49
C PRO A 108 -16.24 7.57 -6.33
N LEU A 109 -16.70 8.80 -6.09
CA LEU A 109 -16.17 9.67 -5.04
C LEU A 109 -16.08 9.00 -3.64
N PRO A 110 -17.08 8.20 -3.19
CA PRO A 110 -16.98 7.50 -1.90
C PRO A 110 -15.79 6.55 -1.81
N VAL A 111 -15.44 5.87 -2.92
CA VAL A 111 -14.29 4.94 -2.99
C VAL A 111 -12.98 5.72 -2.95
N VAL A 112 -12.91 6.86 -3.65
CA VAL A 112 -11.73 7.74 -3.64
C VAL A 112 -11.47 8.27 -2.23
N ILE A 113 -12.51 8.78 -1.55
CA ILE A 113 -12.40 9.30 -0.18
C ILE A 113 -11.98 8.18 0.78
N ALA A 114 -12.67 7.04 0.74
CA ALA A 114 -12.38 5.90 1.61
C ALA A 114 -10.93 5.39 1.45
N SER A 115 -10.49 5.21 0.21
CA SER A 115 -9.13 4.79 -0.11
C SER A 115 -8.09 5.82 0.33
N SER A 116 -8.36 7.11 0.11
CA SER A 116 -7.48 8.22 0.50
C SER A 116 -7.25 8.30 2.00
N ILE A 117 -8.30 8.04 2.79
CA ILE A 117 -8.22 8.02 4.26
C ILE A 117 -7.30 6.88 4.72
N ILE A 118 -7.17 5.77 3.98
CA ILE A 118 -6.21 4.71 4.28
C ILE A 118 -4.80 5.11 3.82
N THR A 119 -4.66 5.45 2.54
CA THR A 119 -3.37 5.53 1.85
C THR A 119 -2.56 6.76 2.23
N PHE A 120 -3.18 7.94 2.40
CA PHE A 120 -2.42 9.15 2.77
C PHE A 120 -1.80 9.04 4.17
N PRO A 121 -2.55 8.71 5.24
CA PRO A 121 -1.96 8.57 6.57
C PRO A 121 -0.93 7.44 6.62
N ALA A 122 -1.17 6.33 5.93
CA ALA A 122 -0.22 5.23 5.84
C ALA A 122 1.11 5.65 5.20
N ALA A 123 1.07 6.36 4.06
CA ALA A 123 2.25 6.89 3.40
C ALA A 123 3.03 7.87 4.30
N ILE A 124 2.33 8.80 4.96
CA ILE A 124 2.93 9.75 5.91
C ILE A 124 3.66 9.01 7.03
N ILE A 125 3.02 7.98 7.60
CA ILE A 125 3.58 7.18 8.69
C ILE A 125 4.84 6.43 8.23
N ILE A 126 4.81 5.80 7.06
CA ILE A 126 5.96 5.08 6.50
C ILE A 126 7.15 6.03 6.34
N ILE A 127 6.93 7.19 5.70
CA ILE A 127 7.98 8.21 5.49
C ILE A 127 8.50 8.75 6.83
N ALA A 128 7.61 9.15 7.73
CA ALA A 128 7.99 9.74 9.01
C ALA A 128 8.82 8.77 9.86
N LEU A 129 8.46 7.48 9.88
CA LEU A 129 9.18 6.45 10.62
C LEU A 129 10.52 6.09 9.95
N ALA A 130 10.57 6.03 8.62
CA ALA A 130 11.81 5.84 7.87
C ALA A 130 12.80 6.98 8.14
N LEU A 131 12.36 8.24 8.02
CA LEU A 131 13.17 9.43 8.30
C LEU A 131 13.63 9.47 9.76
N LYS A 132 12.72 9.26 10.72
CA LYS A 132 13.06 9.18 12.15
C LYS A 132 14.14 8.13 12.42
N THR A 133 14.04 6.97 11.78
CA THR A 133 15.01 5.89 11.92
C THR A 133 16.34 6.24 11.25
N TYR A 134 16.30 6.88 10.07
CA TYR A 134 17.48 7.40 9.38
C TYR A 134 18.24 8.41 10.25
N PHE A 135 17.56 9.42 10.80
CA PHE A 135 18.23 10.44 11.61
C PHE A 135 18.83 9.89 12.90
N LYS A 136 18.16 8.91 13.54
CA LYS A 136 18.64 8.31 14.79
C LYS A 136 19.73 7.26 14.61
N GLN A 137 19.65 6.44 13.56
CA GLN A 137 20.53 5.27 13.38
C GLN A 137 21.48 5.42 12.18
N LYS A 138 21.35 6.48 11.39
CA LYS A 138 22.14 6.76 10.17
C LYS A 138 22.20 5.59 9.17
N LYS A 139 21.12 4.79 9.11
CA LYS A 139 21.03 3.63 8.21
C LYS A 139 20.59 4.08 6.81
N PRO A 140 21.46 4.05 5.79
CA PRO A 140 21.14 4.57 4.47
C PRO A 140 19.99 3.80 3.79
N LYS A 141 19.78 2.52 4.16
CA LYS A 141 18.63 1.73 3.69
C LYS A 141 17.28 2.40 3.93
N MET A 142 17.12 3.21 4.99
CA MET A 142 15.86 3.91 5.26
C MET A 142 15.51 4.96 4.20
N ILE A 143 16.51 5.50 3.47
CA ILE A 143 16.28 6.43 2.36
C ILE A 143 15.57 5.70 1.21
N SER A 144 15.88 4.42 0.98
CA SER A 144 15.20 3.64 -0.06
C SER A 144 13.70 3.51 0.18
N ILE A 145 13.25 3.42 1.45
CA ILE A 145 11.82 3.45 1.77
C ILE A 145 11.19 4.78 1.34
N VAL A 146 11.84 5.90 1.68
CA VAL A 146 11.34 7.23 1.33
C VAL A 146 11.29 7.41 -0.18
N LEU A 147 12.34 7.03 -0.90
CA LEU A 147 12.38 7.06 -2.36
C LEU A 147 11.30 6.15 -2.97
N GLY A 148 11.12 4.95 -2.43
CA GLY A 148 10.07 4.03 -2.88
C GLY A 148 8.67 4.65 -2.76
N VAL A 149 8.33 5.24 -1.61
CA VAL A 149 7.04 5.93 -1.43
C VAL A 149 6.89 7.11 -2.39
N ILE A 150 7.94 7.92 -2.58
CA ILE A 150 7.92 9.05 -3.50
C ILE A 150 7.70 8.57 -4.94
N VAL A 151 8.43 7.55 -5.39
CA VAL A 151 8.31 7.01 -6.76
C VAL A 151 6.89 6.50 -7.01
N VAL A 152 6.31 5.73 -6.07
CA VAL A 152 4.92 5.23 -6.20
C VAL A 152 3.90 6.38 -6.16
N SER A 153 4.11 7.38 -5.31
CA SER A 153 3.20 8.54 -5.22
C SER A 153 3.22 9.39 -6.49
N ILE A 154 4.42 9.60 -7.04
CA ILE A 154 4.61 10.29 -8.32
C ILE A 154 4.01 9.46 -9.46
N ALA A 155 4.17 8.14 -9.46
CA ALA A 155 3.54 7.25 -10.43
C ALA A 155 2.01 7.40 -10.42
N GLY A 156 1.41 7.36 -9.22
CA GLY A 156 -0.04 7.58 -9.04
C GLY A 156 -0.51 8.98 -9.43
N THR A 157 0.39 9.98 -9.49
CA THR A 157 0.07 11.33 -9.98
C THR A 157 0.28 11.46 -11.49
N LEU A 158 1.35 10.86 -12.03
CA LEU A 158 1.64 10.81 -13.47
C LEU A 158 0.68 9.90 -14.24
N TYR A 159 -0.02 9.03 -13.54
CA TYR A 159 -1.28 8.43 -13.98
C TYR A 159 -2.22 9.47 -14.62
N ILE A 160 -2.33 10.68 -14.07
CA ILE A 160 -3.19 11.74 -14.60
C ILE A 160 -2.72 12.21 -16.01
N VAL A 161 -1.46 11.96 -16.39
CA VAL A 161 -0.82 12.43 -17.64
C VAL A 161 -0.78 11.34 -18.74
N GLN A 162 -1.52 10.23 -18.58
CA GLN A 162 -1.76 9.23 -19.64
C GLN A 162 -0.49 8.50 -20.18
N VAL A 163 0.50 8.20 -19.34
CA VAL A 163 1.65 7.35 -19.71
C VAL A 163 1.61 6.03 -18.94
N PRO A 164 0.90 5.01 -19.44
CA PRO A 164 0.57 3.84 -18.63
C PRO A 164 1.76 2.92 -18.34
N ALA A 165 2.70 2.81 -19.28
CA ALA A 165 3.92 2.02 -19.08
C ALA A 165 4.79 2.57 -17.93
N PHE A 166 4.79 3.90 -17.73
CA PHE A 166 5.56 4.54 -16.68
C PHE A 166 5.03 4.20 -15.27
N LEU A 167 3.71 3.95 -15.15
CA LEU A 167 3.08 3.50 -13.91
C LEU A 167 3.68 2.17 -13.46
N TYR A 168 3.71 1.18 -14.34
CA TYR A 168 4.20 -0.16 -14.03
C TYR A 168 5.66 -0.20 -13.63
N TYR A 169 6.53 0.50 -14.37
CA TYR A 169 7.94 0.57 -14.01
C TYR A 169 8.15 1.27 -12.68
N SER A 170 7.38 2.34 -12.41
CA SER A 170 7.52 3.09 -11.17
C SER A 170 6.97 2.33 -9.97
N GLU A 171 5.86 1.61 -10.10
CA GLU A 171 5.34 0.74 -9.04
C GLU A 171 6.31 -0.40 -8.73
N PHE A 172 6.85 -1.05 -9.76
CA PHE A 172 7.84 -2.11 -9.60
C PHE A 172 9.12 -1.61 -8.92
N ILE A 173 9.70 -0.50 -9.41
CA ILE A 173 10.90 0.11 -8.81
C ILE A 173 10.61 0.57 -7.38
N GLY A 174 9.45 1.19 -7.16
CA GLY A 174 9.02 1.67 -5.86
C GLY A 174 8.93 0.56 -4.83
N ILE A 175 8.37 -0.59 -5.20
CA ILE A 175 8.25 -1.76 -4.31
C ILE A 175 9.60 -2.42 -4.05
N LEU A 176 10.48 -2.50 -5.06
CA LEU A 176 11.85 -2.97 -4.85
C LEU A 176 12.61 -2.09 -3.85
N LEU A 177 12.46 -0.77 -3.96
CA LEU A 177 13.06 0.20 -3.03
C LEU A 177 12.50 0.05 -1.61
N LEU A 178 11.17 -0.09 -1.49
CA LEU A 178 10.51 -0.35 -0.20
C LEU A 178 11.04 -1.63 0.43
N TRP A 179 11.09 -2.73 -0.33
CA TRP A 179 11.55 -4.03 0.13
C TRP A 179 13.02 -4.02 0.57
N TYR A 180 13.91 -3.40 -0.22
CA TYR A 180 15.32 -3.24 0.15
C TYR A 180 15.49 -2.44 1.46
N GLY A 181 14.61 -1.47 1.70
CA GLY A 181 14.61 -0.67 2.92
C GLY A 181 14.10 -1.42 4.16
N PHE A 182 13.17 -2.35 3.98
CA PHE A 182 12.57 -3.15 5.06
C PHE A 182 13.46 -4.32 5.55
N ILE A 183 14.37 -4.82 4.71
CA ILE A 183 15.32 -5.91 5.03
C ILE A 183 16.65 -5.37 5.59
#